data_AF-A0AAF0E9G5-F1
#
_entry.id   AF-A0AAF0E9G5-F1
#
_cell.length_a   1.000
_cell.length_b   1.000
_cell.length_c   1.000
_cell.angle_alpha   90.00
_cell.angle_beta   90.00
_cell.angle_gamma   90.00
#
_symmetry.space_group_name_H-M   'P 1'
#
loop_
_entity.id
_entity.type
_entity.pdbx_description
1 polymer ?
#
loop_
_entity_poly.entity_id
_entity_poly.type
_entity_poly.pdbx_seq_one_letter_code
_entity_poly.pdbx_strand_id
1 'polypeptide(L)'
;MVPITLEPLRNFNVRAKIVGPTGLFVKYIQHETRVRVQIKGKGSGYLESDSGRELEQTMHIHLSGPEATQVHRAKLMAVDLVDAVTEEWRKAKAALNRGVEPQPAEPEGEVPPPPEDDAVPPPPPEGAEVPPPPEDDIPPPPPTDAPPDDSEPPKETTTETAAPALEEDEEATMRAYWKEYVKWEESFVNYHGRRPTKEEGAQDVPSEYRA
;
A
#
# COMPACT_ATOMS: atom_id res chain seq x y z
N MET A 1 -4.13 1.19 15.66
CA MET A 1 -3.44 0.05 15.01
C MET A 1 -4.01 -0.15 13.62
N VAL A 2 -3.20 -0.66 12.68
CA VAL A 2 -3.63 -1.03 11.32
C VAL A 2 -3.27 -2.51 11.09
N PRO A 3 -4.23 -3.42 10.94
CA PRO A 3 -3.96 -4.84 10.74
C PRO A 3 -3.41 -5.11 9.33
N ILE A 4 -2.55 -6.12 9.19
CA ILE A 4 -2.02 -6.59 7.91
C ILE A 4 -2.48 -8.05 7.73
N THR A 5 -3.55 -8.25 6.96
CA THR A 5 -4.17 -9.57 6.72
C THR A 5 -3.62 -10.29 5.50
N LEU A 6 -2.31 -10.11 5.22
CA LEU A 6 -1.65 -10.70 4.06
C LEU A 6 -0.96 -12.02 4.44
N GLU A 7 -1.19 -13.07 3.65
CA GLU A 7 -0.48 -14.33 3.83
C GLU A 7 0.98 -14.19 3.37
N PRO A 8 1.95 -14.73 4.13
CA PRO A 8 3.33 -14.74 3.69
C PRO A 8 3.50 -15.62 2.44
N LEU A 9 4.12 -15.09 1.39
CA LEU A 9 4.47 -15.86 0.19
C LEU A 9 5.99 -16.10 0.15
N ARG A 10 6.42 -17.20 -0.47
CA ARG A 10 7.83 -17.60 -0.56
C ARG A 10 8.71 -16.53 -1.22
N ASN A 11 8.17 -15.77 -2.17
CA ASN A 11 8.86 -14.72 -2.93
C ASN A 11 8.34 -13.31 -2.61
N PHE A 12 7.51 -13.13 -1.57
CA PHE A 12 6.98 -11.83 -1.19
C PHE A 12 7.07 -11.62 0.32
N ASN A 13 8.04 -10.80 0.74
CA ASN A 13 8.20 -10.45 2.15
C ASN A 13 7.36 -9.21 2.49
N VAL A 14 6.17 -9.45 3.06
CA VAL A 14 5.21 -8.40 3.45
C VAL A 14 5.86 -7.34 4.35
N ARG A 15 6.63 -7.74 5.35
CA ARG A 15 7.32 -6.81 6.26
C ARG A 15 8.26 -5.89 5.50
N ALA A 16 9.11 -6.44 4.62
CA ALA A 16 10.07 -5.64 3.86
C ALA A 16 9.36 -4.63 2.94
N LYS A 17 8.22 -5.03 2.36
CA LYS A 17 7.39 -4.16 1.52
C LYS A 17 6.76 -3.01 2.30
N ILE A 18 6.25 -3.26 3.51
CA ILE A 18 5.70 -2.21 4.38
C ILE A 18 6.80 -1.28 4.91
N VAL A 19 7.97 -1.81 5.29
CA VAL A 19 9.10 -0.98 5.75
C VAL A 19 9.62 -0.09 4.62
N GLY A 20 9.62 -0.62 3.39
CA GLY A 20 10.19 0.04 2.22
C GLY A 20 11.72 -0.01 2.22
N PRO A 21 12.36 0.46 1.12
CA PRO A 21 13.82 0.48 1.01
C PRO A 21 14.41 1.30 2.16
N THR A 22 15.29 0.69 2.95
CA THR A 22 15.95 1.33 4.11
C THR A 22 14.97 1.94 5.13
N GLY A 23 13.73 1.45 5.17
CA GLY A 23 12.70 1.99 6.07
C GLY A 23 12.03 3.28 5.59
N LEU A 24 12.13 3.64 4.31
CA LEU A 24 11.67 4.93 3.80
C LEU A 24 10.17 5.18 4.04
N PHE A 25 9.30 4.20 3.84
CA PHE A 25 7.85 4.39 4.02
C PHE A 25 7.50 4.64 5.49
N VAL A 26 8.04 3.81 6.37
CA VAL A 26 7.86 3.96 7.82
C VAL A 26 8.45 5.29 8.31
N LYS A 27 9.65 5.68 7.81
CA LYS A 27 10.28 6.96 8.13
C LYS A 27 9.47 8.14 7.62
N TYR A 28 8.86 8.05 6.44
CA TYR A 28 8.03 9.11 5.88
C TYR A 28 6.80 9.37 6.77
N ILE A 29 6.06 8.31 7.15
CA ILE A 29 4.93 8.43 8.07
C ILE A 29 5.37 9.06 9.40
N GLN A 30 6.49 8.60 9.96
CA GLN A 30 7.06 9.17 11.19
C GLN A 30 7.47 10.64 11.04
N HIS A 31 8.08 11.00 9.90
CA HIS A 31 8.50 12.37 9.63
C HIS A 31 7.28 13.30 9.51
N GLU A 32 6.27 12.89 8.75
CA GLU A 32 5.09 13.69 8.45
C GLU A 32 4.17 13.89 9.66
N THR A 33 4.05 12.87 10.52
CA THR A 33 3.11 12.92 11.65
C THR A 33 3.77 13.09 13.02
N ARG A 34 5.09 12.89 13.13
CA ARG A 34 5.80 12.79 14.41
C ARG A 34 5.26 11.67 15.32
N VAL A 35 4.52 10.71 14.75
CA VAL A 35 4.01 9.52 15.44
C VAL A 35 5.04 8.41 15.32
N ARG A 36 5.25 7.64 16.39
CA ARG A 36 6.09 6.46 16.37
C ARG A 36 5.35 5.32 15.67
N VAL A 37 5.98 4.78 14.62
CA VAL A 37 5.42 3.70 13.80
C VAL A 37 6.26 2.46 14.01
N GLN A 38 5.63 1.35 14.39
CA GLN A 38 6.31 0.09 14.64
C GLN A 38 5.49 -1.08 14.10
N ILE A 39 6.14 -2.03 13.44
CA ILE A 39 5.48 -3.25 12.96
C ILE A 39 5.62 -4.31 14.04
N LYS A 40 4.51 -4.89 14.45
CA LYS A 40 4.40 -5.94 15.47
C LYS A 40 3.59 -7.11 14.95
N GLY A 41 3.54 -8.20 15.69
CA GLY A 41 2.80 -9.43 15.32
C GLY A 41 3.69 -10.53 14.76
N LYS A 42 3.06 -11.65 14.44
CA LYS A 42 3.73 -12.85 13.92
C LYS A 42 4.45 -12.57 12.59
N GLY A 43 5.72 -12.96 12.49
CA GLY A 43 6.55 -12.75 11.29
C GLY A 43 7.01 -11.31 11.08
N SER A 44 6.79 -10.40 12.04
CA SER A 44 7.29 -9.02 12.00
C SER A 44 8.77 -8.91 12.40
N GLY A 45 9.33 -9.96 13.01
CA GLY A 45 10.67 -9.94 13.61
C GLY A 45 10.75 -9.04 14.85
N TYR A 46 9.62 -8.54 15.35
CA TYR A 46 9.56 -7.79 16.60
C TYR A 46 9.33 -8.74 17.77
N LEU A 47 10.35 -8.91 18.60
CA LEU A 47 10.25 -9.67 19.85
C LEU A 47 9.71 -8.76 20.94
N GLU A 48 8.64 -9.18 21.63
CA GLU A 48 8.15 -8.44 22.79
C GLU A 48 9.17 -8.52 23.93
N SER A 49 9.42 -7.38 24.56
CA SER A 49 10.39 -7.24 25.65
C SER A 49 10.09 -8.17 26.83
N ASP A 50 8.81 -8.46 27.07
CA ASP A 50 8.36 -9.28 28.20
C ASP A 50 8.51 -10.79 27.96
N SER A 51 8.19 -11.29 26.76
CA SER A 51 8.14 -12.72 26.47
C SER A 51 9.33 -13.23 25.66
N GLY A 52 10.11 -12.34 25.05
CA GLY A 52 11.19 -12.69 24.13
C GLY A 52 10.72 -13.44 22.89
N ARG A 53 9.41 -13.43 22.62
CA ARG A 53 8.76 -14.10 21.48
C ARG A 53 8.00 -13.06 20.66
N GLU A 54 7.78 -13.38 19.39
CA GLU A 54 6.87 -12.59 18.56
C GLU A 54 5.44 -12.70 19.13
N LEU A 55 4.66 -11.64 18.96
CA LEU A 55 3.24 -11.66 19.30
C LEU A 55 2.51 -12.75 18.50
N GLU A 56 1.66 -13.52 19.16
CA GLU A 56 0.82 -14.53 18.50
C GLU A 56 -0.26 -13.89 17.60
N GLN A 57 -0.52 -12.60 17.80
CA GLN A 57 -1.42 -11.80 16.96
C GLN A 57 -0.88 -11.65 15.52
N THR A 58 -1.80 -11.47 14.58
CA THR A 58 -1.48 -11.15 13.18
C THR A 58 -0.59 -9.91 13.09
N MET A 59 0.23 -9.86 12.04
CA MET A 59 1.07 -8.71 11.73
C MET A 59 0.24 -7.42 11.67
N HIS A 60 0.70 -6.36 12.30
CA HIS A 60 0.01 -5.07 12.34
C HIS A 60 0.98 -3.92 12.56
N ILE A 61 0.55 -2.73 12.14
CA ILE A 61 1.23 -1.47 12.38
C ILE A 61 0.70 -0.86 13.69
N HIS A 62 1.58 -0.72 14.66
CA HIS A 62 1.36 -0.01 15.90
C HIS A 62 1.78 1.46 15.74
N LEU A 63 0.88 2.36 16.13
CA LEU A 63 1.05 3.81 16.05
C LEU A 63 0.93 4.37 17.46
N SER A 64 1.97 5.07 17.94
CA SER A 64 1.96 5.71 19.26
C SER A 64 2.50 7.13 19.18
N GLY A 65 1.76 8.09 19.72
CA GLY A 65 2.11 9.50 19.70
C GLY A 65 1.31 10.28 20.73
N PRO A 66 1.79 11.46 21.14
CA PRO A 66 1.12 12.28 22.14
C PRO A 66 -0.14 12.98 21.60
N GLU A 67 -0.22 13.21 20.29
CA GLU A 67 -1.31 13.98 19.66
C GLU A 67 -2.25 13.07 18.85
N ALA A 68 -3.53 13.04 19.24
CA ALA A 68 -4.53 12.16 18.64
C ALA A 68 -4.78 12.46 17.15
N THR A 69 -4.78 13.74 16.76
CA THR A 69 -4.94 14.18 15.36
C THR A 69 -3.83 13.61 14.47
N GLN A 70 -2.59 13.66 14.94
CA GLN A 70 -1.45 13.12 14.20
C GLN A 70 -1.48 11.60 14.15
N VAL A 71 -1.91 10.92 15.22
CA VAL A 71 -2.11 9.46 15.22
C VAL A 71 -3.20 9.07 14.21
N HIS A 72 -4.27 9.84 14.10
CA HIS A 72 -5.30 9.61 13.09
C HIS A 72 -4.74 9.80 11.67
N ARG A 73 -4.02 10.89 11.41
CA ARG A 73 -3.35 11.12 10.11
C ARG A 73 -2.34 10.02 9.77
N ALA A 74 -1.56 9.56 10.74
CA ALA A 74 -0.64 8.45 10.60
C ALA A 74 -1.36 7.13 10.29
N LYS A 75 -2.55 6.93 10.86
CA LYS A 75 -3.40 5.78 10.58
C LYS A 75 -3.86 5.78 9.12
N LEU A 76 -4.30 6.92 8.59
CA LEU A 76 -4.71 7.04 7.19
C LEU A 76 -3.56 6.69 6.24
N MET A 77 -2.37 7.26 6.45
CA MET A 77 -1.20 6.93 5.63
C MET A 77 -0.75 5.47 5.76
N ALA A 78 -0.88 4.89 6.95
CA ALA A 78 -0.55 3.48 7.17
C ALA A 78 -1.55 2.54 6.50
N VAL A 79 -2.84 2.92 6.40
CA VAL A 79 -3.85 2.18 5.64
C VAL A 79 -3.53 2.21 4.15
N ASP A 80 -3.29 3.41 3.60
CA ASP A 80 -2.92 3.60 2.19
C ASP A 80 -1.68 2.76 1.79
N LEU A 81 -0.65 2.76 2.64
CA LEU A 81 0.54 1.94 2.45
C LEU A 81 0.21 0.44 2.43
N VAL A 82 -0.68 -0.03 3.31
CA VAL A 82 -1.09 -1.44 3.36
C VAL A 82 -1.89 -1.81 2.11
N ASP A 83 -2.74 -0.93 1.60
CA ASP A 83 -3.51 -1.16 0.38
C ASP A 83 -2.60 -1.26 -0.85
N ALA A 84 -1.63 -0.34 -0.99
CA ALA A 84 -0.65 -0.39 -2.06
C ALA A 84 0.17 -1.70 -2.04
N VAL A 85 0.62 -2.13 -0.86
CA VAL A 85 1.35 -3.40 -0.68
C VAL A 85 0.45 -4.61 -0.94
N THR A 86 -0.84 -4.52 -0.62
CA THR A 86 -1.83 -5.57 -0.92
C THR A 86 -2.01 -5.76 -2.42
N GLU A 87 -2.02 -4.67 -3.20
CA GLU A 87 -2.05 -4.76 -4.66
C GLU A 87 -0.79 -5.44 -5.23
N GLU A 88 0.40 -5.05 -4.75
CA GLU A 88 1.65 -5.72 -5.11
C GLU A 88 1.64 -7.21 -4.74
N TRP A 89 1.11 -7.53 -3.56
CA TRP A 89 0.97 -8.91 -3.10
C TRP A 89 0.05 -9.71 -4.01
N ARG A 90 -1.08 -9.14 -4.44
CA ARG A 90 -2.01 -9.80 -5.37
C ARG A 90 -1.33 -10.09 -6.71
N LYS A 91 -0.54 -9.15 -7.25
CA LYS A 91 0.27 -9.34 -8.46
C LYS A 91 1.30 -10.46 -8.27
N ALA A 92 2.00 -10.47 -7.13
CA ALA A 92 2.97 -11.51 -6.80
C ALA A 92 2.32 -12.90 -6.66
N LYS A 93 1.15 -12.98 -6.02
CA LYS A 93 0.36 -14.23 -5.89
C LYS A 93 -0.10 -14.75 -7.25
N ALA A 94 -0.57 -13.87 -8.13
CA ALA A 94 -0.95 -14.24 -9.50
C ALA A 94 0.25 -14.70 -10.35
N ALA A 95 1.41 -14.07 -10.19
CA ALA A 95 2.65 -14.50 -10.86
C ALA A 95 3.11 -15.88 -10.35
N LEU A 96 3.01 -16.13 -9.04
CA LEU A 96 3.30 -17.43 -8.46
C LEU A 96 2.38 -18.53 -9.03
N ASN A 97 1.09 -18.22 -9.20
CA ASN A 97 0.13 -19.18 -9.76
C ASN A 97 0.37 -19.44 -11.26
N ARG A 98 0.87 -18.45 -12.02
CA ARG A 98 1.27 -18.63 -13.43
C ARG A 98 2.55 -19.44 -13.61
N GLY A 99 3.39 -19.54 -12.59
CA GLY A 99 4.54 -20.46 -12.58
C GLY A 99 4.16 -21.93 -12.40
N VAL A 100 2.87 -22.22 -12.18
CA VAL A 100 2.29 -23.57 -12.11
C VAL A 100 1.46 -23.80 -13.37
N GLU A 101 2.05 -23.57 -14.55
CA GLU A 101 1.56 -24.21 -15.76
C GLU A 101 2.17 -25.62 -15.77
N PRO A 102 1.37 -26.71 -15.70
CA PRO A 102 1.89 -28.01 -16.08
C PRO A 102 2.25 -27.90 -17.55
N GLN A 103 3.55 -27.88 -17.86
CA GLN A 103 4.00 -28.20 -19.21
C GLN A 103 3.22 -29.45 -19.63
N PRO A 104 2.44 -29.42 -20.73
CA PRO A 104 1.81 -30.63 -21.22
C PRO A 104 2.93 -31.65 -21.39
N ALA A 105 2.82 -32.76 -20.65
CA ALA A 105 3.70 -33.89 -20.82
C ALA A 105 3.61 -34.28 -22.30
N GLU A 106 4.65 -34.00 -23.06
CA GLU A 106 4.78 -34.47 -24.42
C GLU A 106 4.77 -36.01 -24.37
N PRO A 107 3.94 -36.68 -25.18
CA PRO A 107 3.88 -38.13 -25.18
C PRO A 107 5.22 -38.70 -25.67
N GLU A 108 5.72 -39.67 -24.90
CA GLU A 108 6.79 -40.61 -25.15
C GLU A 108 7.25 -40.72 -26.62
N GLY A 109 8.50 -40.37 -26.89
CA GLY A 109 9.12 -40.58 -28.20
C GLY A 109 10.62 -40.31 -28.20
N GLU A 110 11.42 -41.38 -28.17
CA GLU A 110 12.86 -41.47 -28.38
C GLU A 110 13.80 -40.61 -27.49
N VAL A 111 14.60 -41.30 -26.67
CA VAL A 111 15.77 -40.77 -25.99
C VAL A 111 16.94 -40.74 -26.99
N PRO A 112 17.46 -39.60 -27.45
CA PRO A 112 18.78 -39.58 -28.07
C PRO A 112 19.86 -39.75 -26.97
N PRO A 113 20.95 -40.51 -27.23
CA PRO A 113 21.98 -40.75 -26.23
C PRO A 113 22.71 -39.45 -25.86
N PRO A 114 23.25 -39.35 -24.63
CA PRO A 114 23.97 -38.15 -24.19
C PRO A 114 25.28 -37.97 -24.97
N PRO A 115 25.66 -36.73 -25.35
CA PRO A 115 27.01 -36.46 -25.80
C PRO A 115 27.98 -36.58 -24.61
N GLU A 116 29.06 -37.29 -24.83
CA GLU A 116 30.19 -37.44 -23.91
C GLU A 116 30.99 -36.12 -23.93
N ASP A 117 30.74 -35.21 -22.98
CA ASP A 117 31.49 -33.96 -22.85
C ASP A 117 32.36 -34.01 -21.58
N ASP A 118 33.52 -34.65 -21.73
CA ASP A 118 34.71 -34.40 -20.92
C ASP A 118 35.20 -32.96 -21.22
N ALA A 119 34.57 -31.97 -20.59
CA ALA A 119 35.14 -30.63 -20.51
C ALA A 119 34.74 -29.93 -19.21
N VAL A 120 35.67 -29.92 -18.26
CA VAL A 120 35.62 -29.06 -17.08
C VAL A 120 35.55 -27.60 -17.55
N PRO A 121 34.54 -26.80 -17.15
CA PRO A 121 34.51 -25.39 -17.48
C PRO A 121 35.70 -24.68 -16.80
N PRO A 122 36.44 -23.80 -17.50
CA PRO A 122 37.54 -23.07 -16.87
C PRO A 122 37.01 -22.13 -15.77
N PRO A 123 37.79 -21.92 -14.68
CA PRO A 123 37.40 -20.98 -13.63
C PRO A 123 37.40 -19.53 -14.17
N PRO A 124 36.52 -18.65 -13.65
CA PRO A 124 36.49 -17.25 -14.05
C PRO A 124 37.79 -16.53 -13.62
N PRO A 125 38.30 -15.56 -14.40
CA PRO A 125 39.48 -14.80 -14.02
C PRO A 125 39.18 -13.91 -12.80
N GLU A 126 39.93 -14.11 -11.72
CA GLU A 126 40.10 -13.12 -10.65
C GLU A 126 40.78 -11.88 -11.22
N GLY A 127 40.16 -10.70 -11.04
CA GLY A 127 40.86 -9.41 -11.23
C GLY A 127 40.28 -8.46 -12.28
N ALA A 128 38.96 -8.25 -12.30
CA ALA A 128 38.39 -7.05 -12.92
C ALA A 128 37.90 -6.11 -11.81
N GLU A 129 38.72 -5.10 -11.51
CA GLU A 129 38.30 -3.93 -10.73
C GLU A 129 37.03 -3.35 -11.38
N VAL A 130 35.96 -3.29 -10.61
CA VAL A 130 34.73 -2.58 -10.99
C VAL A 130 35.08 -1.10 -11.00
N PRO A 131 34.96 -0.38 -12.14
CA PRO A 131 35.20 1.06 -12.15
C PRO A 131 34.17 1.77 -11.25
N PRO A 132 34.55 2.83 -10.52
CA PRO A 132 33.61 3.61 -9.73
C PRO A 132 32.53 4.23 -10.64
N PRO A 133 31.28 4.38 -10.15
CA PRO A 133 30.22 5.01 -10.93
C PRO A 133 30.58 6.47 -11.24
N PRO A 134 30.20 7.01 -12.43
CA PRO A 134 30.43 8.41 -12.74
C PRO A 134 29.62 9.31 -11.79
N GLU A 135 30.32 10.25 -11.15
CA GLU A 135 29.76 11.38 -10.43
C GLU A 135 29.50 12.50 -11.45
N ASP A 136 28.24 12.85 -11.71
CA ASP A 136 27.76 14.09 -12.37
C ASP A 136 26.25 13.87 -12.61
N ASP A 137 25.31 14.78 -12.40
CA ASP A 137 25.24 16.16 -11.92
C ASP A 137 23.75 16.29 -11.55
N ILE A 138 23.42 16.58 -10.30
CA ILE A 138 22.03 16.75 -9.86
C ILE A 138 21.63 18.17 -10.25
N PRO A 139 20.71 18.39 -11.22
CA PRO A 139 20.25 19.74 -11.51
C PRO A 139 19.51 20.31 -10.29
N PRO A 140 19.70 21.60 -9.94
CA PRO A 140 19.02 22.20 -8.80
C PRO A 140 17.50 22.24 -9.03
N PRO A 141 16.68 22.12 -7.97
CA PRO A 141 15.24 22.33 -8.10
C PRO A 141 14.95 23.81 -8.44
N PRO A 142 13.97 24.12 -9.30
CA PRO A 142 13.55 25.50 -9.50
C PRO A 142 12.89 26.03 -8.21
N PRO A 143 13.09 27.31 -7.84
CA PRO A 143 12.37 27.90 -6.72
C PRO A 143 10.96 28.32 -7.17
N THR A 144 9.99 28.27 -6.24
CA THR A 144 9.02 29.35 -5.91
C THR A 144 7.72 28.76 -5.35
N ASP A 145 7.52 28.99 -4.04
CA ASP A 145 6.33 29.58 -3.39
C ASP A 145 4.90 29.12 -3.80
N ALA A 146 4.28 28.31 -2.90
CA ALA A 146 2.85 28.21 -2.46
C ALA A 146 1.64 28.30 -3.45
N PRO A 147 0.40 27.90 -3.10
CA PRO A 147 -0.15 26.99 -2.06
C PRO A 147 -0.82 25.72 -2.69
N PRO A 148 -1.33 24.73 -1.91
CA PRO A 148 -1.95 23.53 -2.50
C PRO A 148 -3.39 23.81 -2.95
N ASP A 149 -3.65 23.60 -4.24
CA ASP A 149 -4.98 23.57 -4.85
C ASP A 149 -5.44 22.11 -5.01
N ASP A 150 -6.74 21.95 -4.86
CA ASP A 150 -7.50 20.75 -4.58
C ASP A 150 -7.89 19.97 -5.87
N SER A 151 -8.26 18.70 -5.70
CA SER A 151 -8.94 17.81 -6.67
C SER A 151 -8.07 17.28 -7.84
N GLU A 152 -8.00 15.99 -8.15
CA GLU A 152 -9.02 14.92 -8.15
C GLU A 152 -8.31 13.55 -8.36
N PRO A 153 -8.89 12.41 -7.94
CA PRO A 153 -8.70 11.19 -8.73
C PRO A 153 -10.00 10.43 -9.03
N PRO A 154 -9.95 9.52 -10.01
CA PRO A 154 -11.02 9.30 -10.97
C PRO A 154 -11.96 8.14 -10.65
N LYS A 155 -13.10 8.22 -11.34
CA LYS A 155 -14.15 7.26 -11.59
C LYS A 155 -13.78 5.78 -11.49
N GLU A 156 -14.70 5.09 -10.83
CA GLU A 156 -14.87 3.66 -10.64
C GLU A 156 -14.79 2.84 -11.94
N THR A 157 -14.25 1.63 -11.81
CA THR A 157 -14.68 0.47 -12.58
C THR A 157 -14.56 -0.75 -11.69
N THR A 158 -15.69 -1.31 -11.26
CA THR A 158 -15.99 -2.74 -11.30
C THR A 158 -17.39 -2.97 -10.75
N THR A 159 -18.30 -3.20 -11.68
CA THR A 159 -19.56 -3.90 -11.43
C THR A 159 -19.26 -5.38 -11.15
N GLU A 160 -20.00 -5.92 -10.19
CA GLU A 160 -20.52 -7.31 -10.13
C GLU A 160 -19.62 -8.43 -9.58
N THR A 161 -19.85 -8.84 -8.33
CA THR A 161 -20.55 -10.11 -8.00
C THR A 161 -20.37 -10.49 -6.52
N ALA A 162 -21.51 -10.72 -5.86
CA ALA A 162 -21.74 -11.46 -4.60
C ALA A 162 -21.44 -10.77 -3.24
N ALA A 163 -22.46 -10.16 -2.62
CA ALA A 163 -23.11 -10.66 -1.38
C ALA A 163 -24.07 -9.59 -0.79
N PRO A 164 -25.34 -9.92 -0.47
CA PRO A 164 -26.35 -8.95 -0.02
C PRO A 164 -26.18 -8.44 1.43
N ALA A 165 -25.00 -8.57 2.04
CA ALA A 165 -24.76 -8.23 3.45
C ALA A 165 -23.70 -7.14 3.66
N LEU A 166 -22.92 -6.79 2.64
CA LEU A 166 -21.95 -5.69 2.70
C LEU A 166 -22.55 -4.36 2.18
N GLU A 167 -23.56 -4.44 1.31
CA GLU A 167 -24.25 -3.28 0.76
C GLU A 167 -24.93 -2.42 1.84
N GLU A 168 -25.47 -3.00 2.92
CA GLU A 168 -26.08 -2.23 4.01
C GLU A 168 -25.05 -1.38 4.80
N ASP A 169 -23.84 -1.89 5.01
CA ASP A 169 -22.79 -1.18 5.76
C ASP A 169 -22.17 -0.05 4.91
N GLU A 170 -22.03 -0.30 3.60
CA GLU A 170 -21.61 0.70 2.62
C GLU A 170 -22.70 1.77 2.42
N GLU A 171 -23.98 1.40 2.30
CA GLU A 171 -25.09 2.33 2.15
C GLU A 171 -25.29 3.20 3.40
N ALA A 172 -25.12 2.61 4.60
CA ALA A 172 -25.13 3.37 5.85
C ALA A 172 -23.96 4.36 5.94
N THR A 173 -22.78 3.97 5.46
CA THR A 173 -21.59 4.83 5.41
C THR A 173 -21.76 5.96 4.39
N MET A 174 -22.26 5.67 3.20
CA MET A 174 -22.60 6.66 2.17
C MET A 174 -23.67 7.64 2.68
N ARG A 175 -24.69 7.13 3.37
CA ARG A 175 -25.73 7.97 3.97
C ARG A 175 -25.19 8.86 5.09
N ALA A 176 -24.26 8.36 5.90
CA ALA A 176 -23.61 9.16 6.93
C ALA A 176 -22.77 10.28 6.30
N TYR A 177 -21.97 9.96 5.28
CA TYR A 177 -21.18 10.92 4.53
C TYR A 177 -22.05 12.03 3.91
N TRP A 178 -23.14 11.66 3.22
CA TRP A 178 -24.05 12.66 2.63
C TRP A 178 -24.77 13.51 3.67
N LYS A 179 -25.11 12.95 4.84
CA LYS A 179 -25.67 13.73 5.96
C LYS A 179 -24.67 14.75 6.51
N GLU A 180 -23.41 14.36 6.65
CA GLU A 180 -22.35 15.27 7.08
C GLU A 180 -22.11 16.36 6.04
N TYR A 181 -22.17 16.01 4.75
CA TYR A 181 -22.06 16.96 3.65
C TYR A 181 -23.21 17.97 3.63
N VAL A 182 -24.46 17.54 3.78
CA VAL A 182 -25.63 18.44 3.86
C VAL A 182 -25.49 19.40 5.05
N LYS A 183 -25.05 18.89 6.20
CA LYS A 183 -24.81 19.72 7.39
C LYS A 183 -23.69 20.75 7.17
N TRP A 184 -22.67 20.38 6.40
CA TRP A 184 -21.63 21.32 5.97
C TRP A 184 -22.16 22.36 4.99
N GLU A 185 -22.96 21.97 3.98
CA GLU A 185 -23.61 22.90 3.03
C GLU A 185 -24.50 23.91 3.78
N GLU A 186 -25.29 23.46 4.75
CA GLU A 186 -26.11 24.33 5.61
C GLU A 186 -25.24 25.29 6.45
N SER A 187 -24.14 24.78 7.01
CA SER A 187 -23.21 25.60 7.79
C SER A 187 -22.51 26.66 6.91
N PHE A 188 -22.15 26.28 5.68
CA PHE A 188 -21.54 27.17 4.69
C PHE A 188 -22.52 28.25 4.25
N VAL A 189 -23.77 27.89 3.93
CA VAL A 189 -24.83 28.85 3.56
C VAL A 189 -25.12 29.79 4.72
N ASN A 190 -25.18 29.29 5.95
CA ASN A 190 -25.42 30.12 7.13
C ASN A 190 -24.27 31.10 7.40
N TYR A 191 -23.02 30.69 7.12
CA TYR A 191 -21.84 31.53 7.36
C TYR A 191 -21.55 32.52 6.22
N HIS A 192 -21.66 32.08 4.96
CA HIS A 192 -21.33 32.90 3.78
C HIS A 192 -22.54 33.55 3.11
N GLY A 193 -23.78 33.20 3.51
CA GLY A 193 -25.01 33.72 2.92
C GLY A 193 -25.23 33.29 1.45
N ARG A 194 -24.40 32.38 0.94
CA ARG A 194 -24.43 31.86 -0.43
C ARG A 194 -24.13 30.36 -0.42
N ARG A 195 -24.56 29.64 -1.46
CA ARG A 195 -24.20 28.22 -1.62
C ARG A 195 -22.72 28.09 -2.01
N PRO A 196 -22.03 27.03 -1.57
CA PRO A 196 -20.66 26.76 -2.01
C PRO A 196 -20.64 26.58 -3.53
N THR A 197 -19.58 27.06 -4.18
CA THR A 197 -19.30 26.82 -5.60
C THR A 197 -18.46 25.56 -5.78
N LYS A 198 -18.35 25.03 -7.00
CA LYS A 198 -17.55 23.82 -7.29
C LYS A 198 -16.08 23.98 -6.87
N GLU A 199 -15.55 25.19 -6.98
CA GLU A 199 -14.19 25.56 -6.55
C GLU A 199 -14.04 25.63 -5.02
N GLU A 200 -15.15 25.68 -4.28
CA GLU A 200 -15.20 25.72 -2.81
C GLU A 200 -15.62 24.36 -2.20
N GLY A 201 -15.60 23.28 -2.99
CA GLY A 201 -15.96 21.93 -2.56
C GLY A 201 -17.45 21.58 -2.68
N ALA A 202 -18.22 22.31 -3.50
CA ALA A 202 -19.62 21.98 -3.78
C ALA A 202 -19.74 20.66 -4.56
N GLN A 203 -20.51 19.73 -4.02
CA GLN A 203 -20.74 18.38 -4.53
C GLN A 203 -22.23 18.20 -4.80
N ASP A 204 -22.54 17.59 -5.93
CA ASP A 204 -23.93 17.27 -6.31
C ASP A 204 -24.46 16.16 -5.40
N VAL A 205 -25.22 16.55 -4.37
CA VAL A 205 -25.87 15.64 -3.44
C VAL A 205 -27.05 14.94 -4.13
N PRO A 206 -27.06 13.59 -4.23
CA PRO A 206 -28.20 12.85 -4.78
C PRO A 206 -29.47 13.16 -4.00
N SER A 207 -30.60 13.28 -4.71
CA SER A 207 -31.89 13.67 -4.12
C SER A 207 -32.38 12.74 -3.00
N GLU A 208 -31.91 11.50 -2.99
CA GLU A 208 -32.22 10.48 -1.98
C GLU A 208 -31.63 10.81 -0.60
N TYR A 209 -30.59 11.65 -0.55
CA TYR A 209 -29.91 12.06 0.69
C TYR A 209 -30.21 13.51 1.11
N ARG A 210 -31.01 14.25 0.34
CA ARG A 210 -31.49 15.61 0.68
C ARG A 210 -32.77 15.62 1.52
N ALA A 211 -33.30 14.46 1.92
CA ALA A 211 -34.57 14.31 2.64
C ALA A 211 -34.41 14.28 4.17
#